data_AF-A0A4U8W0W0-F1
#
_entry.id   AF-A0A4U8W0W0-F1
#
_cell.length_a   1.000
_cell.length_b   1.000
_cell.length_c   1.000
_cell.angle_alpha   90.00
_cell.angle_beta   90.00
_cell.angle_gamma   90.00
#
_symmetry.space_group_name_H-M   'P 1'
#
loop_
_entity.id
_entity.type
_entity.pdbx_description
1 polymer ?
#
loop_
_entity_poly.entity_id
_entity_poly.type
_entity_poly.pdbx_seq_one_letter_code
_entity_poly.pdbx_strand_id
1 'polypeptide(L)'
;MAFARSISVFGAALALALAGCGSPDDDTGPAAQLSTTTQAGPAAEDPPASPSRPTTTTTTTEAAESTEVISLTAVDAEGRPTDGFTVISPDPFGTLDCRNAVPSHSATTQGIYHCGASADAADVCWPTPSRTELLCADDPWERELRRYTVAPPLEPVAAPESPEPWALELADGRQCRIRVGGAWGGRADGMVGAYSCTGGSEVVLQAADARSAIDTSSDTWQVAMGELGAGSPDFPPPTMVDVRTAYFAVAAN
;
A
#
# COMPACT_ATOMS: atom_id res chain seq x y z
N MET A 1 -6.63 1.25 60.02
CA MET A 1 -5.52 2.02 60.63
C MET A 1 -4.85 2.81 59.52
N ALA A 2 -4.68 4.11 59.75
CA ALA A 2 -4.14 5.10 58.84
C ALA A 2 -2.60 5.04 58.72
N PHE A 3 -2.09 5.67 57.65
CA PHE A 3 -0.86 6.48 57.48
C PHE A 3 -0.33 6.23 56.06
N ALA A 4 -0.65 7.07 55.06
CA ALA A 4 -0.18 8.44 54.77
C ALA A 4 1.13 8.51 53.96
N ARG A 5 0.96 9.02 52.73
CA ARG A 5 1.80 9.96 51.94
C ARG A 5 3.30 9.70 51.78
N SER A 6 3.76 9.76 50.53
CA SER A 6 4.69 10.83 50.10
C SER A 6 4.69 11.02 48.59
N ILE A 7 4.52 12.28 48.21
CA ILE A 7 4.69 12.84 46.86
C ILE A 7 6.17 13.18 46.70
N SER A 8 6.76 12.90 45.54
CA SER A 8 8.02 13.54 45.13
C SER A 8 7.89 13.95 43.67
N VAL A 9 7.73 15.25 43.49
CA VAL A 9 7.87 15.99 42.24
C VAL A 9 9.37 16.27 42.10
N PHE A 10 9.99 15.80 41.02
CA PHE A 10 11.24 16.36 40.53
C PHE A 10 11.10 16.62 39.04
N GLY A 11 10.91 17.90 38.72
CA GLY A 11 11.06 18.41 37.38
C GLY A 11 12.55 18.46 37.01
N ALA A 12 12.85 18.07 35.78
CA ALA A 12 14.11 18.36 35.13
C ALA A 12 13.80 19.08 33.82
N ALA A 13 14.12 20.37 33.78
CA ALA A 13 14.09 21.18 32.57
C ALA A 13 15.26 20.77 31.67
N LEU A 14 14.97 20.35 30.44
CA LEU A 14 15.97 20.05 29.42
C LEU A 14 16.06 21.26 28.47
N ALA A 15 17.18 21.97 28.52
CA ALA A 15 17.51 23.05 27.59
C ALA A 15 18.09 22.45 26.31
N LEU A 16 17.44 22.70 25.16
CA LEU A 16 17.94 22.37 23.83
C LEU A 16 18.62 23.62 23.24
N ALA A 17 19.93 23.54 23.03
CA ALA A 17 20.71 24.53 22.31
C ALA A 17 20.52 24.33 20.79
N LEU A 18 20.07 25.37 20.09
CA LEU A 18 19.99 25.43 18.63
C LEU A 18 21.38 25.78 18.08
N ALA A 19 21.99 24.85 17.34
CA ALA A 19 23.14 25.15 16.48
C ALA A 19 22.62 25.65 15.13
N GLY A 20 22.68 26.97 14.93
CA GLY A 20 22.57 27.59 13.61
C GLY A 20 23.97 27.78 13.01
N CYS A 21 24.19 27.28 11.81
CA CYS A 21 25.33 27.66 10.99
C CYS A 21 24.82 28.57 9.87
N GLY A 22 25.16 29.85 9.98
CA GLY A 22 25.01 30.84 8.92
C GLY A 22 26.08 30.71 7.85
N SER A 23 25.71 31.16 6.65
CA SER A 23 26.58 31.40 5.51
C SER A 23 27.55 32.58 5.75
N PRO A 24 28.59 32.70 4.92
CA PRO A 24 28.93 34.01 4.40
C PRO A 24 29.18 34.04 2.88
N ASP A 25 28.97 35.25 2.37
CA ASP A 25 28.90 35.78 1.01
C ASP A 25 30.24 35.94 0.26
N ASP A 26 30.10 36.53 -0.94
CA ASP A 26 31.06 37.37 -1.71
C ASP A 26 31.99 36.63 -2.70
N ASP A 27 32.30 37.10 -3.92
CA ASP A 27 31.99 38.35 -4.63
C ASP A 27 32.32 38.22 -6.15
N THR A 28 31.51 38.87 -6.98
CA THR A 28 31.83 39.72 -8.16
C THR A 28 32.89 39.36 -9.25
N GLY A 29 32.35 39.08 -10.46
CA GLY A 29 32.61 39.81 -11.73
C GLY A 29 33.74 39.31 -12.68
N PRO A 30 33.80 39.74 -13.97
CA PRO A 30 32.91 40.64 -14.73
C PRO A 30 32.40 40.08 -16.09
N ALA A 31 31.53 40.89 -16.72
CA ALA A 31 30.89 40.69 -18.03
C ALA A 31 31.78 41.04 -19.25
N ALA A 32 31.20 40.79 -20.44
CA ALA A 32 31.54 41.25 -21.81
C ALA A 32 32.27 40.18 -22.68
N GLN A 33 31.95 39.95 -23.97
CA GLN A 33 31.34 40.76 -25.02
C GLN A 33 30.61 39.90 -26.08
N LEU A 34 29.66 40.54 -26.77
CA LEU A 34 29.13 40.18 -28.08
C LEU A 34 30.23 40.10 -29.16
N SER A 35 30.02 39.22 -30.14
CA SER A 35 30.22 39.34 -31.61
C SER A 35 30.09 37.92 -32.20
N THR A 36 29.56 37.59 -33.38
CA THR A 36 29.28 38.34 -34.60
C THR A 36 28.44 37.44 -35.53
N THR A 37 27.52 38.04 -36.26
CA THR A 37 26.85 37.48 -37.44
C THR A 37 27.87 37.11 -38.53
N THR A 38 27.70 35.97 -39.20
CA THR A 38 28.10 35.76 -40.61
C THR A 38 27.23 34.68 -41.21
N GLN A 39 26.37 35.08 -42.15
CA GLN A 39 25.49 34.23 -42.95
C GLN A 39 25.91 34.27 -44.43
N ALA A 40 25.87 33.08 -45.03
CA ALA A 40 25.62 32.69 -46.42
C ALA A 40 26.63 32.95 -47.55
N GLY A 41 26.96 31.82 -48.19
CA GLY A 41 27.02 31.63 -49.65
C GLY A 41 27.68 30.29 -50.01
N PRO A 42 27.41 29.67 -51.18
CA PRO A 42 26.24 29.73 -52.05
C PRO A 42 25.66 28.33 -52.36
N ALA A 43 24.61 28.35 -53.19
CA ALA A 43 23.74 27.25 -53.61
C ALA A 43 24.45 26.07 -54.30
N ALA A 44 24.00 24.86 -53.95
CA ALA A 44 24.00 23.70 -54.83
C ALA A 44 22.54 23.29 -55.05
N GLU A 45 22.21 23.09 -56.31
CA GLU A 45 20.88 22.87 -56.88
C GLU A 45 20.61 21.36 -56.92
N ASP A 46 19.67 20.87 -56.12
CA ASP A 46 19.20 19.48 -56.17
C ASP A 46 17.91 19.38 -57.01
N PRO A 47 17.76 18.35 -57.86
CA PRO A 47 16.61 18.16 -58.74
C PRO A 47 15.32 17.76 -57.98
N PRO A 48 14.12 18.03 -58.53
CA PRO A 48 12.85 17.83 -57.83
C PRO A 48 12.54 16.33 -57.64
N ALA A 49 12.58 15.87 -56.39
CA ALA A 49 12.03 14.58 -55.99
C ALA A 49 10.50 14.66 -55.86
N SER A 50 9.84 13.62 -56.36
CA SER A 50 8.39 13.41 -56.45
C SER A 50 7.65 13.50 -55.09
N PRO A 51 6.32 13.76 -55.09
CA PRO A 51 5.56 13.95 -53.87
C PRO A 51 5.53 12.69 -53.00
N SER A 52 6.13 12.78 -51.81
CA SER A 52 6.01 11.77 -50.75
C SER A 52 4.57 11.70 -50.25
N ARG A 53 4.02 10.48 -50.22
CA ARG A 53 2.74 10.18 -49.57
C ARG A 53 2.81 10.56 -48.09
N PRO A 54 1.68 10.95 -47.47
CA PRO A 54 1.63 11.11 -46.02
C PRO A 54 1.96 9.75 -45.37
N THR A 55 3.04 9.72 -44.60
CA THR A 55 3.29 8.65 -43.65
C THR A 55 2.17 8.73 -42.61
N THR A 56 1.28 7.73 -42.59
CA THR A 56 0.39 7.52 -41.47
C THR A 56 1.25 7.25 -40.25
N THR A 57 1.44 8.25 -39.41
CA THR A 57 1.90 8.04 -38.03
C THR A 57 0.79 7.25 -37.35
N THR A 58 0.92 5.93 -37.33
CA THR A 58 0.18 5.10 -36.38
C THR A 58 0.68 5.53 -35.01
N THR A 59 -0.10 6.37 -34.32
CA THR A 59 0.01 6.53 -32.89
C THR A 59 -0.21 5.15 -32.30
N THR A 60 0.87 4.46 -31.92
CA THR A 60 0.78 3.28 -31.07
C THR A 60 0.20 3.76 -29.75
N THR A 61 -1.12 3.64 -29.61
CA THR A 61 -1.75 3.58 -28.30
C THR A 61 -1.15 2.34 -27.64
N GLU A 62 -0.27 2.57 -26.67
CA GLU A 62 0.20 1.54 -25.75
C GLU A 62 -1.04 0.85 -25.18
N ALA A 63 -1.19 -0.44 -25.50
CA ALA A 63 -2.34 -1.20 -25.03
C ALA A 63 -2.23 -1.27 -23.51
N ALA A 64 -3.29 -0.86 -22.80
CA ALA A 64 -3.35 -0.99 -21.35
C ALA A 64 -3.10 -2.47 -20.98
N GLU A 65 -2.13 -2.71 -20.11
CA GLU A 65 -1.83 -4.05 -19.63
C GLU A 65 -2.95 -4.51 -18.68
N SER A 66 -3.36 -5.77 -18.79
CA SER A 66 -4.32 -6.37 -17.86
C SER A 66 -3.72 -6.47 -16.46
N THR A 67 -4.51 -6.24 -15.42
CA THR A 67 -4.07 -6.39 -14.03
C THR A 67 -3.65 -7.83 -13.75
N GLU A 68 -2.43 -8.01 -13.24
CA GLU A 68 -1.93 -9.31 -12.79
C GLU A 68 -2.56 -9.68 -11.44
N VAL A 69 -3.03 -10.92 -11.29
CA VAL A 69 -3.56 -11.43 -10.02
C VAL A 69 -2.61 -12.49 -9.47
N ILE A 70 -2.03 -12.21 -8.30
CA ILE A 70 -1.08 -13.10 -7.62
C ILE A 70 -1.74 -13.70 -6.38
N SER A 71 -1.69 -15.02 -6.25
CA SER A 71 -2.10 -15.74 -5.05
C SER A 71 -0.88 -16.16 -4.25
N LEU A 72 -0.81 -15.76 -2.98
CA LEU A 72 0.29 -16.05 -2.07
C LEU A 72 -0.10 -17.15 -1.07
N THR A 73 0.74 -18.17 -0.96
CA THR A 73 0.63 -19.22 0.07
C THR A 73 1.75 -19.00 1.07
N ALA A 74 1.47 -18.38 2.23
CA ALA A 74 2.55 -18.12 3.19
C ALA A 74 2.91 -19.36 4.04
N VAL A 75 1.99 -20.33 4.16
CA VAL A 75 2.14 -21.51 5.01
C VAL A 75 1.70 -22.76 4.24
N ASP A 76 2.55 -23.79 4.28
CA ASP A 76 2.29 -25.09 3.65
C ASP A 76 1.31 -25.96 4.46
N ALA A 77 0.92 -27.11 3.90
CA ALA A 77 -0.04 -28.03 4.52
C ALA A 77 0.46 -28.62 5.86
N GLU A 78 1.77 -28.58 6.14
CA GLU A 78 2.36 -28.99 7.41
C GLU A 78 2.42 -27.87 8.45
N GLY A 79 1.97 -26.65 8.11
CA GLY A 79 2.02 -25.50 9.00
C GLY A 79 3.37 -24.79 9.03
N ARG A 80 4.21 -24.96 8.00
CA ARG A 80 5.53 -24.35 7.91
C ARG A 80 5.52 -23.16 6.94
N PRO A 81 6.28 -22.09 7.20
CA PRO A 81 6.44 -21.00 6.24
C PRO A 81 6.96 -21.49 4.88
N THR A 82 6.40 -20.96 3.79
CA THR A 82 6.81 -21.23 2.41
C THR A 82 6.84 -19.94 1.59
N ASP A 83 7.16 -20.01 0.30
CA ASP A 83 7.17 -18.86 -0.62
C ASP A 83 8.00 -17.68 -0.12
N GLY A 84 9.12 -17.97 0.54
CA GLY A 84 10.03 -16.97 1.11
C GLY A 84 9.53 -16.33 2.40
N PHE A 85 8.36 -16.70 2.91
CA PHE A 85 7.90 -16.25 4.22
C PHE A 85 8.74 -16.84 5.36
N THR A 86 8.93 -16.05 6.42
CA THR A 86 9.65 -16.49 7.62
C THR A 86 8.93 -16.05 8.89
N VAL A 87 9.04 -16.84 9.97
CA VAL A 87 8.51 -16.45 11.28
C VAL A 87 9.47 -15.48 11.95
N ILE A 88 8.93 -14.35 12.39
CA ILE A 88 9.69 -13.31 13.09
C ILE A 88 9.59 -13.43 14.61
N SER A 89 10.56 -12.82 15.31
CA SER A 89 10.56 -12.74 16.76
C SER A 89 9.69 -11.58 17.28
N PRO A 90 9.04 -11.72 18.45
CA PRO A 90 9.00 -12.92 19.29
C PRO A 90 8.16 -14.06 18.70
N ASP A 91 8.52 -15.29 19.05
CA ASP A 91 7.83 -16.53 18.64
C ASP A 91 7.63 -17.44 19.88
N PRO A 92 6.40 -17.60 20.40
CA PRO A 92 5.16 -17.00 19.88
C PRO A 92 5.11 -15.48 20.10
N PHE A 93 4.43 -14.79 19.19
CA PHE A 93 4.19 -13.35 19.26
C PHE A 93 3.22 -12.99 20.39
N GLY A 94 2.26 -13.88 20.65
CA GLY A 94 1.29 -13.74 21.72
C GLY A 94 0.17 -14.79 21.66
N THR A 95 -0.94 -14.48 22.32
CA THR A 95 -2.19 -15.24 22.24
C THR A 95 -3.26 -14.36 21.60
N LEU A 96 -4.00 -14.90 20.63
CA LEU A 96 -5.04 -14.20 19.88
C LEU A 96 -6.43 -14.70 20.30
N ASP A 97 -7.39 -13.79 20.53
CA ASP A 97 -8.79 -14.17 20.74
C ASP A 97 -9.48 -14.36 19.39
N CYS A 98 -9.66 -15.63 19.01
CA CYS A 98 -10.28 -16.04 17.75
C CYS A 98 -11.63 -16.74 17.95
N ARG A 99 -12.33 -16.48 19.06
CA ARG A 99 -13.66 -17.08 19.33
C ARG A 99 -14.70 -16.77 18.25
N ASN A 100 -14.59 -15.59 17.63
CA ASN A 100 -15.45 -15.14 16.53
C ASN A 100 -14.65 -14.96 15.25
N ALA A 101 -13.66 -15.83 15.01
CA ALA A 101 -12.86 -15.74 13.79
C ALA A 101 -13.76 -15.84 12.55
N VAL A 102 -13.43 -15.03 11.56
CA VAL A 102 -14.13 -14.96 10.27
C VAL A 102 -13.15 -15.26 9.15
N PRO A 103 -13.63 -15.59 7.94
CA PRO A 103 -12.77 -15.63 6.77
C PRO A 103 -12.00 -14.31 6.63
N SER A 104 -10.71 -14.39 6.32
CA SER A 104 -9.97 -13.20 5.90
C SER A 104 -10.63 -12.57 4.68
N HIS A 105 -10.74 -11.25 4.66
CA HIS A 105 -11.26 -10.50 3.52
C HIS A 105 -10.46 -10.76 2.23
N SER A 106 -9.19 -11.13 2.38
CA SER A 106 -8.25 -11.33 1.27
C SER A 106 -8.10 -12.78 0.82
N ALA A 107 -8.89 -13.69 1.40
CA ALA A 107 -8.80 -15.11 1.11
C ALA A 107 -9.60 -15.49 -0.15
N THR A 108 -8.98 -16.17 -1.10
CA THR A 108 -9.71 -16.77 -2.24
C THR A 108 -9.98 -18.26 -2.03
N THR A 109 -9.46 -18.85 -0.96
CA THR A 109 -9.72 -20.22 -0.52
C THR A 109 -10.23 -20.24 0.93
N GLN A 110 -10.83 -21.37 1.32
CA GLN A 110 -11.18 -21.62 2.71
C GLN A 110 -9.93 -21.69 3.62
N GLY A 111 -10.14 -21.58 4.94
CA GLY A 111 -9.08 -21.84 5.92
C GLY A 111 -8.06 -20.72 6.12
N ILE A 112 -8.35 -19.50 5.65
CA ILE A 112 -7.59 -18.30 5.98
C ILE A 112 -8.44 -17.41 6.88
N TYR A 113 -7.87 -16.98 8.00
CA TYR A 113 -8.59 -16.37 9.10
C TYR A 113 -8.27 -14.89 9.25
N HIS A 114 -9.26 -14.13 9.68
CA HIS A 114 -9.11 -12.85 10.36
C HIS A 114 -9.64 -12.99 11.79
N CYS A 115 -8.83 -12.62 12.78
CA CYS A 115 -9.26 -12.53 14.18
C CYS A 115 -8.39 -11.57 15.00
N GLY A 116 -8.78 -11.33 16.26
CA GLY A 116 -8.12 -10.38 17.14
C GLY A 116 -8.53 -8.92 16.90
N ALA A 117 -7.75 -8.01 17.46
CA ALA A 117 -7.90 -6.57 17.22
C ALA A 117 -7.04 -6.14 16.03
N SER A 118 -7.34 -4.98 15.44
CA SER A 118 -6.53 -4.43 14.34
C SER A 118 -5.06 -4.21 14.70
N ALA A 119 -4.74 -4.05 15.99
CA ALA A 119 -3.36 -3.89 16.47
C ALA A 119 -2.56 -5.20 16.45
N ASP A 120 -3.23 -6.36 16.38
CA ASP A 120 -2.58 -7.67 16.25
C ASP A 120 -2.12 -7.93 14.82
N ALA A 121 -2.60 -7.14 13.83
CA ALA A 121 -2.26 -7.30 12.42
C ALA A 121 -2.44 -8.77 11.96
N ALA A 122 -3.61 -9.31 12.31
CA ALA A 122 -3.98 -10.71 12.15
C ALA A 122 -5.15 -10.86 11.17
N ASP A 123 -5.06 -10.17 10.04
CA ASP A 123 -6.08 -10.12 8.99
C ASP A 123 -5.94 -11.21 7.95
N VAL A 124 -4.73 -11.74 7.78
CA VAL A 124 -4.42 -12.83 6.86
C VAL A 124 -3.62 -13.88 7.63
N CYS A 125 -4.32 -14.88 8.17
CA CYS A 125 -3.73 -15.90 9.03
C CYS A 125 -3.98 -17.32 8.52
N TRP A 126 -2.91 -18.12 8.49
CA TRP A 126 -2.94 -19.54 8.17
C TRP A 126 -2.85 -20.37 9.45
N PRO A 127 -3.74 -21.36 9.68
CA PRO A 127 -3.65 -22.23 10.83
C PRO A 127 -2.57 -23.29 10.66
N THR A 128 -1.97 -23.71 11.76
CA THR A 128 -1.21 -24.97 11.79
C THR A 128 -2.17 -26.18 11.75
N PRO A 129 -1.70 -27.40 11.43
CA PRO A 129 -2.56 -28.59 11.41
C PRO A 129 -3.29 -28.88 12.74
N SER A 130 -2.71 -28.50 13.88
CA SER A 130 -3.36 -28.66 15.19
C SER A 130 -4.47 -27.64 15.43
N ARG A 131 -4.54 -26.57 14.62
CA ARG A 131 -5.47 -25.43 14.76
C ARG A 131 -5.43 -24.71 16.10
N THR A 132 -4.36 -24.91 16.87
CA THR A 132 -4.08 -24.21 18.13
C THR A 132 -3.09 -23.06 17.94
N GLU A 133 -2.61 -22.87 16.72
CA GLU A 133 -1.70 -21.79 16.34
C GLU A 133 -2.10 -21.21 14.98
N LEU A 134 -1.80 -19.94 14.79
CA LEU A 134 -1.92 -19.20 13.53
C LEU A 134 -0.56 -18.60 13.19
N LEU A 135 -0.22 -18.59 11.90
CA LEU A 135 0.83 -17.74 11.37
C LEU A 135 0.14 -16.64 10.56
N CYS A 136 0.30 -15.40 11.00
CA CYS A 136 -0.36 -14.23 10.41
C CYS A 136 0.65 -13.36 9.69
N ALA A 137 0.30 -12.93 8.47
CA ALA A 137 1.07 -11.95 7.73
C ALA A 137 0.33 -10.62 7.72
N ASP A 138 1.08 -9.54 7.91
CA ASP A 138 0.54 -8.17 7.87
C ASP A 138 0.75 -7.54 6.48
N ASP A 139 1.95 -7.72 5.91
CA ASP A 139 2.36 -7.17 4.62
C ASP A 139 2.86 -8.30 3.66
N PRO A 140 2.36 -8.38 2.42
CA PRO A 140 2.76 -9.43 1.45
C PRO A 140 4.18 -9.27 0.91
N TRP A 141 4.73 -8.06 0.95
CA TRP A 141 6.05 -7.76 0.38
C TRP A 141 7.17 -8.05 1.38
N GLU A 142 6.94 -7.85 2.69
CA GLU A 142 7.94 -8.12 3.74
C GLU A 142 8.20 -9.62 3.95
N ARG A 143 7.24 -10.48 3.58
CA ARG A 143 7.35 -11.95 3.74
C ARG A 143 7.61 -12.37 5.20
N GLU A 144 6.95 -11.71 6.14
CA GLU A 144 7.06 -11.97 7.58
C GLU A 144 5.77 -12.57 8.15
N LEU A 145 5.93 -13.53 9.07
CA LEU A 145 4.83 -14.19 9.77
C LEU A 145 4.98 -14.04 11.29
N ARG A 146 3.91 -13.59 11.93
CA ARG A 146 3.77 -13.62 13.40
C ARG A 146 3.06 -14.91 13.80
N ARG A 147 3.68 -15.70 14.68
CA ARG A 147 3.03 -16.91 15.23
C ARG A 147 2.21 -16.54 16.47
N TYR A 148 0.91 -16.80 16.45
CA TYR A 148 0.03 -16.66 17.60
C TYR A 148 -0.43 -18.02 18.10
N THR A 149 -0.63 -18.12 19.41
CA THR A 149 -1.39 -19.23 20.01
C THR A 149 -2.86 -18.86 20.09
N VAL A 150 -3.74 -19.85 19.91
CA VAL A 150 -5.21 -19.66 19.96
C VAL A 150 -5.85 -20.75 20.82
N ALA A 151 -6.87 -20.35 21.60
CA ALA A 151 -7.65 -21.27 22.43
C ALA A 151 -9.12 -20.79 22.52
N PRO A 152 -10.12 -21.63 22.23
CA PRO A 152 -10.04 -23.04 21.80
C PRO A 152 -9.44 -23.21 20.38
N PRO A 153 -9.18 -24.45 19.92
CA PRO A 153 -8.79 -24.69 18.53
C PRO A 153 -9.76 -24.07 17.53
N LEU A 154 -9.25 -23.62 16.39
CA LEU A 154 -10.06 -22.94 15.38
C LEU A 154 -11.05 -23.88 14.70
N GLU A 155 -12.27 -23.40 14.55
CA GLU A 155 -13.24 -24.03 13.67
C GLU A 155 -12.92 -23.71 12.19
N PRO A 156 -13.27 -24.59 11.23
CA PRO A 156 -13.13 -24.27 9.81
C PRO A 156 -13.90 -23.01 9.41
N VAL A 157 -13.30 -22.16 8.58
CA VAL A 157 -13.97 -21.02 7.92
C VAL A 157 -13.97 -21.23 6.41
N ALA A 158 -15.06 -20.82 5.75
CA ALA A 158 -15.15 -20.79 4.29
C ALA A 158 -14.28 -19.65 3.70
N ALA A 159 -14.21 -19.54 2.38
CA ALA A 159 -13.76 -18.31 1.72
C ALA A 159 -14.87 -17.24 1.80
N PRO A 160 -14.55 -15.93 1.82
CA PRO A 160 -15.53 -14.89 1.63
C PRO A 160 -16.19 -14.98 0.24
N GLU A 161 -17.46 -14.58 0.12
CA GLU A 161 -18.19 -14.58 -1.16
C GLU A 161 -17.61 -13.59 -2.18
N SER A 162 -16.95 -12.53 -1.70
CA SER A 162 -16.38 -11.48 -2.53
C SER A 162 -15.06 -11.03 -1.90
N PRO A 163 -13.95 -11.74 -2.17
CA PRO A 163 -12.65 -11.37 -1.64
C PRO A 163 -12.17 -10.05 -2.23
N GLU A 164 -11.41 -9.31 -1.44
CA GLU A 164 -10.70 -8.10 -1.88
C GLU A 164 -9.20 -8.34 -1.80
N PRO A 165 -8.38 -7.76 -2.69
CA PRO A 165 -6.94 -7.92 -2.62
C PRO A 165 -6.39 -7.54 -1.24
N TRP A 166 -5.48 -8.35 -0.72
CA TRP A 166 -4.69 -8.00 0.47
C TRP A 166 -3.87 -6.73 0.22
N ALA A 167 -3.33 -6.63 -0.99
CA ALA A 167 -2.56 -5.48 -1.42
C ALA A 167 -2.62 -5.29 -2.93
N LEU A 168 -2.25 -4.09 -3.36
CA LEU A 168 -2.23 -3.63 -4.74
C LEU A 168 -0.87 -3.02 -5.04
N GLU A 169 -0.30 -3.32 -6.20
CA GLU A 169 0.73 -2.51 -6.82
C GLU A 169 0.09 -1.69 -7.95
N LEU A 170 0.17 -0.38 -7.87
CA LEU A 170 -0.40 0.53 -8.86
C LEU A 170 0.55 0.70 -10.05
N ALA A 171 0.02 1.08 -11.22
CA ALA A 171 0.81 1.32 -12.43
C ALA A 171 1.90 2.40 -12.24
N ASP A 172 1.71 3.32 -11.29
CA ASP A 172 2.67 4.37 -10.96
C ASP A 172 3.74 3.95 -9.92
N GLY A 173 3.76 2.69 -9.50
CA GLY A 173 4.76 2.14 -8.58
C GLY A 173 4.36 2.14 -7.10
N ARG A 174 3.23 2.74 -6.73
CA ARG A 174 2.77 2.72 -5.34
C ARG A 174 2.32 1.32 -4.91
N GLN A 175 2.65 0.98 -3.68
CA GLN A 175 2.24 -0.25 -3.00
C GLN A 175 1.17 0.11 -1.98
N CYS A 176 -0.04 -0.42 -2.15
CA CYS A 176 -1.20 -0.12 -1.36
C CYS A 176 -1.70 -1.35 -0.61
N ARG A 177 -1.75 -1.29 0.72
CA ARG A 177 -2.20 -2.39 1.57
C ARG A 177 -3.60 -2.15 2.09
N ILE A 178 -4.44 -3.20 2.13
CA ILE A 178 -5.81 -3.09 2.62
C ILE A 178 -5.85 -2.53 4.05
N ARG A 179 -6.89 -1.75 4.33
CA ARG A 179 -7.11 -1.14 5.63
C ARG A 179 -7.56 -2.18 6.65
N VAL A 180 -6.71 -2.41 7.63
CA VAL A 180 -6.92 -3.30 8.79
C VAL A 180 -7.54 -2.58 10.00
N GLY A 181 -7.43 -1.26 10.06
CA GLY A 181 -7.98 -0.47 11.16
C GLY A 181 -7.39 0.93 11.25
N GLY A 182 -7.43 1.50 12.46
CA GLY A 182 -6.92 2.84 12.75
C GLY A 182 -7.88 3.98 12.34
N ALA A 183 -7.57 5.17 12.84
CA ALA A 183 -8.29 6.41 12.54
C ALA A 183 -7.70 7.08 11.30
N TRP A 184 -8.50 7.18 10.23
CA TRP A 184 -8.06 7.73 8.94
C TRP A 184 -8.70 9.08 8.60
N GLY A 185 -9.69 9.51 9.40
CA GLY A 185 -10.54 10.65 9.03
C GLY A 185 -11.45 10.31 7.86
N GLY A 186 -11.79 11.33 7.08
CA GLY A 186 -12.69 11.22 5.95
C GLY A 186 -12.56 12.43 5.03
N ARG A 187 -13.56 12.61 4.17
CA ARG A 187 -13.67 13.71 3.22
C ARG A 187 -15.10 14.26 3.25
N ALA A 188 -15.25 15.54 2.91
CA ALA A 188 -16.56 16.20 2.87
C ALA A 188 -17.52 15.58 1.83
N ASP A 189 -16.96 14.96 0.78
CA ASP A 189 -17.71 14.23 -0.26
C ASP A 189 -18.17 12.83 0.19
N GLY A 190 -17.91 12.44 1.45
CA GLY A 190 -18.32 11.16 2.03
C GLY A 190 -17.43 9.97 1.69
N MET A 191 -16.34 10.18 0.95
CA MET A 191 -15.38 9.13 0.63
C MET A 191 -14.50 8.80 1.85
N VAL A 192 -14.12 7.52 1.98
CA VAL A 192 -13.29 6.95 3.06
C VAL A 192 -12.13 6.15 2.49
N GLY A 193 -11.10 5.89 3.30
CA GLY A 193 -9.94 5.09 2.90
C GLY A 193 -10.18 3.60 2.97
N ALA A 194 -9.72 2.89 1.92
CA ALA A 194 -9.76 1.45 1.76
C ALA A 194 -8.37 0.80 1.76
N TYR A 195 -7.35 1.46 1.18
CA TYR A 195 -5.96 0.97 1.18
C TYR A 195 -4.97 2.11 1.47
N SER A 196 -3.96 1.83 2.28
CA SER A 196 -2.89 2.79 2.59
C SER A 196 -1.74 2.55 1.62
N CYS A 197 -1.24 3.61 1.01
CA CYS A 197 -0.24 3.49 -0.05
C CYS A 197 1.11 4.07 0.40
N THR A 198 2.19 3.53 -0.19
CA THR A 198 3.50 4.17 -0.14
C THR A 198 3.49 5.50 -0.93
N GLY A 199 4.46 6.37 -0.66
CA GLY A 199 4.70 7.55 -1.50
C GLY A 199 3.93 8.83 -1.13
N GLY A 200 3.18 8.88 -0.02
CA GLY A 200 2.57 10.13 0.45
C GLY A 200 1.38 9.97 1.37
N SER A 201 0.51 11.00 1.41
CA SER A 201 -0.74 11.05 2.17
C SER A 201 -1.95 10.51 1.41
N GLU A 202 -1.80 10.22 0.11
CA GLU A 202 -2.88 9.66 -0.69
C GLU A 202 -3.13 8.19 -0.35
N VAL A 203 -4.41 7.82 -0.36
CA VAL A 203 -4.90 6.48 -0.11
C VAL A 203 -5.87 6.08 -1.22
N VAL A 204 -6.13 4.78 -1.34
CA VAL A 204 -7.26 4.32 -2.16
C VAL A 204 -8.56 4.68 -1.43
N LEU A 205 -9.44 5.37 -2.13
CA LEU A 205 -10.72 5.87 -1.65
C LEU A 205 -11.88 4.99 -2.13
N GLN A 206 -12.93 4.96 -1.33
CA GLN A 206 -14.23 4.40 -1.70
C GLN A 206 -15.36 5.21 -1.08
N ALA A 207 -16.56 5.12 -1.66
CA ALA A 207 -17.75 5.63 -0.99
C ALA A 207 -17.98 4.86 0.31
N ALA A 208 -18.54 5.50 1.35
CA ALA A 208 -18.73 4.88 2.65
C ALA A 208 -19.62 3.63 2.64
N ASP A 209 -20.50 3.50 1.63
CA ASP A 209 -21.42 2.37 1.41
C ASP A 209 -20.99 1.46 0.25
N ALA A 210 -19.84 1.72 -0.37
CA ALA A 210 -19.32 0.89 -1.45
C ALA A 210 -18.96 -0.51 -0.94
N ARG A 211 -19.21 -1.53 -1.77
CA ARG A 211 -18.72 -2.88 -1.47
C ARG A 211 -17.21 -2.96 -1.66
N SER A 212 -16.65 -2.36 -2.69
CA SER A 212 -15.21 -2.38 -2.94
C SER A 212 -14.73 -1.05 -3.48
N ALA A 213 -13.46 -0.76 -3.23
CA ALA A 213 -12.75 0.42 -3.73
C ALA A 213 -12.17 0.23 -5.14
N ILE A 214 -12.26 -0.98 -5.68
CA ILE A 214 -11.60 -1.39 -6.92
C ILE A 214 -12.66 -1.61 -8.00
N ASP A 215 -12.53 -0.90 -9.11
CA ASP A 215 -13.29 -1.17 -10.32
C ASP A 215 -12.64 -2.33 -11.09
N THR A 216 -13.32 -3.47 -11.11
CA THR A 216 -12.88 -4.70 -11.81
C THR A 216 -13.73 -4.98 -13.05
N SER A 217 -14.46 -3.98 -13.57
CA SER A 217 -15.36 -4.14 -14.72
C SER A 217 -14.64 -4.33 -16.06
N SER A 218 -13.31 -4.15 -16.10
CA SER A 218 -12.45 -4.35 -17.26
C SER A 218 -11.22 -5.19 -16.89
N ASP A 219 -10.44 -5.63 -17.90
CA ASP A 219 -9.20 -6.39 -17.67
C ASP A 219 -8.11 -5.57 -16.96
N THR A 220 -8.15 -4.23 -17.08
CA THR A 220 -7.32 -3.31 -16.31
C THR A 220 -8.17 -2.74 -15.18
N TRP A 221 -7.88 -3.16 -13.96
CA TRP A 221 -8.59 -2.69 -12.76
C TRP A 221 -8.16 -1.28 -12.41
N GLN A 222 -9.04 -0.51 -11.79
CA GLN A 222 -8.76 0.87 -11.39
C GLN A 222 -9.16 1.15 -9.95
N VAL A 223 -8.46 2.09 -9.34
CA VAL A 223 -8.77 2.63 -8.02
C VAL A 223 -8.82 4.14 -8.04
N ALA A 224 -9.68 4.72 -7.20
CA ALA A 224 -9.70 6.16 -6.97
C ALA A 224 -8.71 6.52 -5.85
N MET A 225 -7.74 7.38 -6.14
CA MET A 225 -6.73 7.85 -5.19
C MET A 225 -7.00 9.28 -4.73
N GLY A 226 -6.73 9.56 -3.46
CA GLY A 226 -6.74 10.92 -2.93
C GLY A 226 -6.48 10.99 -1.44
N GLU A 227 -6.42 12.22 -0.92
CA GLU A 227 -6.13 12.47 0.51
C GLU A 227 -7.37 12.32 1.42
N LEU A 228 -7.09 12.05 2.70
CA LEU A 228 -8.06 12.07 3.80
C LEU A 228 -7.63 13.09 4.87
N GLY A 229 -8.59 13.55 5.68
CA GLY A 229 -8.30 14.48 6.77
C GLY A 229 -9.25 14.36 7.96
N ALA A 230 -8.78 14.84 9.11
CA ALA A 230 -9.60 14.96 10.31
C ALA A 230 -10.71 16.01 10.10
N GLY A 231 -11.93 15.71 10.56
CA GLY A 231 -13.08 16.60 10.40
C GLY A 231 -13.67 16.62 8.98
N SER A 232 -13.30 15.67 8.13
CA SER A 232 -13.83 15.51 6.76
C SER A 232 -13.69 16.79 5.92
N PRO A 233 -12.47 17.27 5.66
CA PRO A 233 -12.26 18.48 4.88
C PRO A 233 -12.63 18.28 3.40
N ASP A 234 -12.78 19.40 2.70
CA ASP A 234 -12.91 19.42 1.24
C ASP A 234 -11.55 19.17 0.58
N PHE A 235 -11.52 18.28 -0.39
CA PHE A 235 -10.34 17.96 -1.21
C PHE A 235 -10.71 17.97 -2.70
N PRO A 236 -9.72 18.07 -3.60
CA PRO A 236 -9.95 17.86 -5.03
C PRO A 236 -10.59 16.50 -5.33
N PRO A 237 -11.25 16.34 -6.49
CA PRO A 237 -11.73 15.04 -6.95
C PRO A 237 -10.62 13.98 -6.96
N PRO A 238 -10.94 12.71 -6.66
CA PRO A 238 -9.97 11.62 -6.72
C PRO A 238 -9.37 11.44 -8.13
N THR A 239 -8.14 10.94 -8.17
CA THR A 239 -7.46 10.56 -9.41
C THR A 239 -7.63 9.06 -9.63
N MET A 240 -8.06 8.65 -10.82
CA MET A 240 -8.10 7.23 -11.17
C MET A 240 -6.70 6.73 -11.52
N VAL A 241 -6.33 5.58 -10.96
CA VAL A 241 -5.03 4.94 -11.18
C VAL A 241 -5.24 3.47 -11.48
N ASP A 242 -4.57 2.99 -12.53
CA ASP A 242 -4.61 1.58 -12.91
C ASP A 242 -3.89 0.72 -11.86
N VAL A 243 -4.46 -0.44 -11.58
CA VAL A 243 -3.84 -1.48 -10.76
C VAL A 243 -3.02 -2.37 -11.68
N ARG A 244 -1.72 -2.48 -11.39
CA ARG A 244 -0.81 -3.36 -12.12
C ARG A 244 -0.84 -4.78 -11.57
N THR A 245 -0.82 -4.94 -10.25
CA THR A 245 -0.86 -6.25 -9.60
C THR A 245 -1.77 -6.24 -8.39
N ALA A 246 -2.59 -7.27 -8.22
CA ALA A 246 -3.44 -7.50 -7.07
C ALA A 246 -3.04 -8.81 -6.37
N TYR A 247 -2.77 -8.73 -5.06
CA TYR A 247 -2.31 -9.85 -4.24
C TYR A 247 -3.44 -10.40 -3.39
N PHE A 248 -3.65 -11.72 -3.43
CA PHE A 248 -4.61 -12.44 -2.59
C PHE A 248 -3.91 -13.52 -1.76
N ALA A 249 -4.58 -13.96 -0.70
CA ALA A 249 -4.12 -15.05 0.14
C ALA A 249 -4.83 -16.36 -0.22
N VAL A 250 -4.07 -17.45 -0.23
CA VAL A 250 -4.58 -18.81 -0.44
C VAL A 250 -3.97 -19.77 0.57
N ALA A 251 -4.72 -20.80 0.94
CA ALA A 251 -4.23 -21.91 1.75
C ALA A 251 -3.51 -22.93 0.86
N ALA A 252 -2.51 -23.61 1.43
CA ALA A 252 -1.93 -24.78 0.79
C ALA A 252 -2.98 -25.91 0.72
N ASN A 253 -3.03 -26.60 -0.43
CA ASN A 253 -3.89 -27.77 -0.63
C ASN A 253 -3.24 -29.06 -0.13
#